data_AF-A0A7X9IZH7-F1
#
_entry.id   AF-A0A7X9IZH7-F1
#
_cell.length_a   1.000
_cell.length_b   1.000
_cell.length_c   1.000
_cell.angle_alpha   90.00
_cell.angle_beta   90.00
_cell.angle_gamma   90.00
#
_symmetry.space_group_name_H-M   'P 1'
#
loop_
_entity.id
_entity.type
_entity.pdbx_description
1 polymer ?
#
loop_
_entity_poly.entity_id
_entity_poly.type
_entity_poly.pdbx_seq_one_letter_code
_entity_poly.pdbx_strand_id
1 'polypeptide(L)'
;MRAKYASPWWWLSAALALIGSGCEEDVPSSRADAGADVGDDGEAAETPDVAPDVEADLVGDAEVAPDVAGEVEVDAPAEADDEGRDVEDVPEAGPPCEPLPGDYTPRIAGSSTDDWPACISDDNAYHPIEATIGTIARIASFEQIADLLWRRGDAPAPADFTAARVIYVDTNGLDSRIQRREDLHYPPVPAGEGACTDAGVPERYPDRCAGPARILPIVNDAFAQGTAGTDPRVQAARIEAALLWFLYLSPYKEAHTCTETPRDCDSAWAYYTGGEPREGGLGLSSYVRVLDEETHDRVWDGLLAVRCWKNLDHETGVSVDLALRDRAIAQMDRALLAGVARIVRARFDVLAAATTDEARRPAWAFLQILGGVLDREATARDPAAAAVLRAELARADPAAVDVAAARSALDALFPCP
;
A
#
# COMPACT_ATOMS: atom_id res chain seq x y z
N MET A 1 -55.79 -8.95 -25.73
CA MET A 1 -54.97 -9.08 -24.50
C MET A 1 -53.56 -8.67 -24.94
N ARG A 2 -53.00 -7.48 -24.67
CA ARG A 2 -52.75 -6.75 -23.39
C ARG A 2 -52.06 -7.67 -22.37
N ALA A 3 -50.89 -7.35 -21.79
CA ALA A 3 -49.99 -6.21 -22.04
C ALA A 3 -48.56 -6.44 -21.48
N LYS A 4 -47.56 -5.92 -22.22
CA LYS A 4 -46.45 -5.04 -21.79
C LYS A 4 -45.58 -5.38 -20.57
N TYR A 5 -44.27 -5.48 -20.82
CA TYR A 5 -43.18 -5.26 -19.85
C TYR A 5 -43.10 -3.79 -19.40
N ALA A 6 -42.56 -3.57 -18.20
CA ALA A 6 -42.17 -2.26 -17.69
C ALA A 6 -40.86 -2.35 -16.87
N SER A 7 -39.78 -1.82 -17.42
CA SER A 7 -38.68 -1.21 -16.63
C SER A 7 -39.03 0.25 -16.36
N PRO A 8 -38.49 0.87 -15.31
CA PRO A 8 -38.01 2.27 -15.49
C PRO A 8 -36.87 2.74 -14.55
N TRP A 9 -36.29 3.92 -14.88
CA TRP A 9 -35.33 4.76 -14.11
C TRP A 9 -33.91 4.16 -13.92
N TRP A 10 -32.76 4.78 -14.25
CA TRP A 10 -32.35 6.13 -14.67
C TRP A 10 -32.68 7.29 -13.70
N TRP A 11 -31.63 7.83 -13.07
CA TRP A 11 -31.56 9.21 -12.59
C TRP A 11 -30.17 9.81 -12.88
N LEU A 12 -30.12 10.70 -13.86
CA LEU A 12 -29.17 11.82 -13.88
C LEU A 12 -29.85 12.98 -13.14
N SER A 13 -29.10 13.72 -12.31
CA SER A 13 -29.54 15.04 -11.82
C SER A 13 -28.37 16.02 -11.87
N ALA A 14 -28.40 16.91 -12.86
CA ALA A 14 -27.65 18.15 -12.86
C ALA A 14 -28.65 19.32 -12.78
N ALA A 15 -28.34 20.36 -12.01
CA ALA A 15 -29.14 21.57 -11.94
C ALA A 15 -28.25 22.82 -11.75
N LEU A 16 -28.08 23.58 -12.84
CA LEU A 16 -27.90 25.04 -12.79
C LEU A 16 -29.28 25.69 -12.41
N ALA A 17 -29.44 26.98 -12.05
CA ALA A 17 -28.66 28.16 -12.42
C ALA A 17 -28.95 29.42 -11.55
N LEU A 18 -28.01 30.38 -11.61
CA LEU A 18 -28.19 31.85 -11.78
C LEU A 18 -29.06 32.70 -10.81
N ILE A 19 -28.39 33.62 -10.08
CA ILE A 19 -28.49 35.12 -10.16
C ILE A 19 -27.12 35.70 -9.70
N GLY A 20 -26.52 36.79 -10.21
CA GLY A 20 -26.78 37.56 -11.44
C GLY A 20 -26.26 39.03 -11.42
N SER A 21 -25.31 39.35 -12.33
CA SER A 21 -24.97 40.69 -12.91
C SER A 21 -24.15 41.75 -12.16
N GLY A 22 -23.30 42.46 -12.94
CA GLY A 22 -22.54 43.69 -12.61
C GLY A 22 -21.11 43.65 -13.22
N CYS A 23 -20.88 43.97 -14.50
CA CYS A 23 -20.72 45.31 -15.11
C CYS A 23 -19.29 45.91 -15.00
N GLU A 24 -18.66 46.09 -16.18
CA GLU A 24 -17.74 47.19 -16.57
C GLU A 24 -16.35 47.30 -15.88
N GLU A 25 -15.25 47.74 -16.53
CA GLU A 25 -15.02 48.56 -17.75
C GLU A 25 -13.74 48.13 -18.54
N ASP A 26 -13.64 48.53 -19.81
CA ASP A 26 -12.43 48.45 -20.67
C ASP A 26 -11.40 49.56 -20.38
N VAL A 27 -10.09 49.29 -20.55
CA VAL A 27 -9.13 50.29 -21.10
C VAL A 27 -8.03 49.60 -21.95
N PRO A 28 -7.79 50.01 -23.21
CA PRO A 28 -6.67 49.56 -24.03
C PRO A 28 -5.46 50.53 -24.00
N SER A 29 -4.25 50.05 -24.35
CA SER A 29 -3.14 50.93 -24.72
C SER A 29 -2.16 50.29 -25.70
N SER A 30 -1.82 51.03 -26.75
CA SER A 30 -1.01 50.62 -27.90
C SER A 30 0.28 51.44 -28.04
N ARG A 31 1.33 50.81 -28.59
CA ARG A 31 2.42 51.37 -29.47
C ARG A 31 3.48 50.25 -29.67
N ALA A 32 3.94 49.85 -30.85
CA ALA A 32 4.46 50.60 -32.02
C ALA A 32 5.83 51.28 -31.72
N ASP A 33 6.87 51.23 -32.55
CA ASP A 33 7.07 50.59 -33.88
C ASP A 33 8.58 50.58 -34.26
N ALA A 34 8.99 49.77 -35.26
CA ALA A 34 10.24 49.85 -36.07
C ALA A 34 11.65 49.84 -35.37
N GLY A 35 12.75 49.40 -36.01
CA GLY A 35 13.00 48.79 -37.33
C GLY A 35 14.49 48.82 -37.75
N ALA A 36 14.83 48.21 -38.91
CA ALA A 36 16.15 48.13 -39.61
C ALA A 36 17.25 47.25 -38.95
N ASP A 37 17.64 46.07 -39.46
CA ASP A 37 18.18 45.64 -40.79
C ASP A 37 19.68 45.97 -41.03
N VAL A 38 20.36 45.19 -41.89
CA VAL A 38 21.83 45.04 -42.12
C VAL A 38 22.54 44.18 -41.05
N GLY A 39 23.41 43.20 -41.35
CA GLY A 39 23.95 42.68 -42.62
C GLY A 39 25.31 41.97 -42.39
N ASP A 40 25.84 41.31 -43.43
CA ASP A 40 27.15 40.61 -43.53
C ASP A 40 27.41 39.33 -42.71
N ASP A 41 27.91 38.34 -43.48
CA ASP A 41 29.03 37.40 -43.23
C ASP A 41 29.13 36.63 -41.89
N GLY A 42 29.40 35.32 -41.87
CA GLY A 42 29.93 34.47 -42.93
C GLY A 42 31.14 33.67 -42.46
N GLU A 43 30.98 32.84 -41.43
CA GLU A 43 32.08 32.00 -40.92
C GLU A 43 31.61 30.59 -40.54
N ALA A 44 32.51 29.61 -40.69
CA ALA A 44 32.16 28.19 -40.66
C ALA A 44 31.99 27.66 -39.24
N ALA A 45 30.86 27.01 -38.97
CA ALA A 45 30.66 26.24 -37.74
C ALA A 45 31.36 24.87 -37.87
N GLU A 46 32.53 24.73 -37.23
CA GLU A 46 33.04 23.42 -36.84
C GLU A 46 32.03 22.74 -35.90
N THR A 47 31.82 21.44 -36.09
CA THR A 47 31.05 20.60 -35.17
C THR A 47 31.93 20.19 -33.98
N PRO A 48 31.65 20.61 -32.74
CA PRO A 48 32.24 19.98 -31.58
C PRO A 48 31.52 18.66 -31.30
N ASP A 49 32.28 17.58 -31.12
CA ASP A 49 31.78 16.31 -30.61
C ASP A 49 31.18 16.51 -29.21
N VAL A 50 29.85 16.37 -29.10
CA VAL A 50 29.17 16.29 -27.81
C VAL A 50 29.21 14.83 -27.36
N ALA A 51 30.21 14.50 -26.54
CA ALA A 51 30.16 13.29 -25.72
C ALA A 51 28.98 13.40 -24.73
N PRO A 52 28.31 12.29 -24.38
CA PRO A 52 27.25 12.34 -23.38
C PRO A 52 27.83 12.67 -22.01
N ASP A 53 27.32 13.73 -21.40
CA ASP A 53 27.59 14.05 -19.99
C ASP A 53 27.10 12.90 -19.11
N VAL A 54 28.06 12.16 -18.55
CA VAL A 54 27.81 11.25 -17.44
C VAL A 54 27.86 12.11 -16.19
N GLU A 55 26.69 12.53 -15.68
CA GLU A 55 26.58 13.20 -14.39
C GLU A 55 26.97 12.23 -13.26
N ALA A 56 28.27 12.18 -12.99
CA ALA A 56 28.85 11.57 -11.81
C ALA A 56 29.04 12.65 -10.73
N ASP A 57 27.95 13.05 -10.07
CA ASP A 57 28.07 13.73 -8.79
C ASP A 57 26.79 13.62 -7.93
N LEU A 58 26.83 12.74 -6.93
CA LEU A 58 26.16 12.90 -5.63
C LEU A 58 26.89 12.02 -4.61
N VAL A 59 28.10 12.44 -4.23
CA VAL A 59 28.69 12.02 -2.95
C VAL A 59 27.94 12.77 -1.85
N GLY A 60 26.73 12.30 -1.54
CA GLY A 60 26.01 12.73 -0.34
C GLY A 60 26.70 12.13 0.87
N ASP A 61 27.12 12.99 1.81
CA ASP A 61 27.62 12.54 3.10
C ASP A 61 26.61 11.60 3.76
N ALA A 62 27.06 10.39 4.08
CA ALA A 62 26.24 9.42 4.79
C ALA A 62 26.08 9.88 6.24
N GLU A 63 25.05 10.70 6.49
CA GLU A 63 24.57 10.91 7.86
C GLU A 63 24.23 9.56 8.46
N VAL A 64 24.98 9.20 9.50
CA VAL A 64 24.81 7.96 10.25
C VAL A 64 23.39 7.97 10.81
N ALA A 65 22.53 7.09 10.27
CA ALA A 65 21.20 6.88 10.81
C ALA A 65 21.32 6.60 12.32
N PRO A 66 20.51 7.23 13.18
CA PRO A 66 20.58 6.97 14.61
C PRO A 66 20.30 5.49 14.85
N ASP A 67 21.15 4.87 15.66
CA ASP A 67 21.05 3.47 16.06
C ASP A 67 19.85 3.31 17.02
N VAL A 68 18.65 3.16 16.47
CA VAL A 68 17.40 2.96 17.22
C VAL A 68 17.29 1.48 17.63
N ALA A 69 18.29 1.02 18.39
CA ALA A 69 18.22 -0.20 19.17
C ALA A 69 17.35 0.01 20.42
N GLY A 70 16.07 0.34 20.19
CA GLY A 70 15.02 0.34 21.21
C GLY A 70 14.25 -0.97 21.11
N GLU A 71 14.27 -1.78 22.17
CA GLU A 71 13.37 -2.92 22.31
C GLU A 71 11.93 -2.37 22.38
N VAL A 72 11.21 -2.42 21.27
CA VAL A 72 9.80 -2.04 21.22
C VAL A 72 9.01 -3.15 21.90
N GLU A 73 8.69 -2.96 23.17
CA GLU A 73 7.54 -3.63 23.78
C GLU A 73 6.31 -3.20 22.98
N VAL A 74 5.92 -4.04 22.02
CA VAL A 74 4.66 -3.90 21.30
C VAL A 74 3.58 -4.17 22.32
N ASP A 75 2.86 -3.13 22.76
CA ASP A 75 1.71 -3.27 23.65
C ASP A 75 0.75 -4.28 23.01
N ALA A 76 0.72 -5.49 23.58
CA ALA A 76 -0.27 -6.49 23.25
C ALA A 76 -1.67 -5.88 23.49
N PRO A 77 -2.70 -6.30 22.74
CA PRO A 77 -4.06 -5.81 22.97
C PRO A 77 -4.40 -5.96 24.45
N ALA A 78 -4.69 -4.81 25.09
CA ALA A 78 -4.68 -4.60 26.53
C ALA A 78 -4.98 -5.87 27.34
N GLU A 79 -3.99 -6.31 28.13
CA GLU A 79 -4.10 -7.43 29.08
C GLU A 79 -5.48 -7.38 29.77
N ALA A 80 -6.18 -8.52 29.74
CA ALA A 80 -7.51 -8.64 30.30
C ALA A 80 -7.53 -8.22 31.78
N ASP A 81 -8.68 -7.78 32.22
CA ASP A 81 -8.92 -7.40 33.60
C ASP A 81 -8.49 -8.50 34.59
N ASP A 82 -7.70 -8.12 35.61
CA ASP A 82 -7.18 -8.92 36.75
C ASP A 82 -8.30 -9.52 37.65
N GLU A 83 -9.51 -9.68 37.11
CA GLU A 83 -10.67 -10.32 37.74
C GLU A 83 -10.67 -11.84 37.59
N GLY A 84 -9.63 -12.44 36.99
CA GLY A 84 -9.47 -13.90 36.95
C GLY A 84 -10.63 -14.63 36.26
N ARG A 85 -11.21 -14.02 35.20
CA ARG A 85 -12.09 -14.77 34.30
C ARG A 85 -11.21 -15.75 33.54
N ASP A 86 -11.57 -17.03 33.62
CA ASP A 86 -11.03 -18.04 32.72
C ASP A 86 -11.23 -17.53 31.27
N VAL A 87 -10.14 -17.43 30.51
CA VAL A 87 -10.20 -17.14 29.07
C VAL A 87 -10.66 -18.43 28.38
N GLU A 88 -11.93 -18.76 28.56
CA GLU A 88 -12.60 -19.82 27.83
C GLU A 88 -12.53 -19.50 26.33
N ASP A 89 -11.95 -20.44 25.58
CA ASP A 89 -11.87 -20.45 24.12
C ASP A 89 -11.20 -19.20 23.47
N VAL A 90 -9.88 -19.08 23.65
CA VAL A 90 -9.07 -18.69 22.48
C VAL A 90 -9.35 -19.76 21.42
N PRO A 91 -9.96 -19.42 20.27
CA PRO A 91 -10.38 -20.43 19.30
C PRO A 91 -9.16 -21.24 18.84
N GLU A 92 -9.29 -22.57 18.78
CA GLU A 92 -8.25 -23.46 18.25
C GLU A 92 -7.66 -22.86 16.97
N ALA A 93 -6.33 -22.83 16.90
CA ALA A 93 -5.63 -22.40 15.69
C ALA A 93 -6.24 -23.13 14.49
N GLY A 94 -6.58 -22.37 13.45
CA GLY A 94 -7.26 -22.90 12.26
C GLY A 94 -6.46 -24.04 11.60
N PRO A 95 -7.05 -24.72 10.60
CA PRO A 95 -6.33 -25.75 9.86
C PRO A 95 -4.96 -25.19 9.39
N PRO A 96 -3.87 -25.97 9.52
CA PRO A 96 -2.53 -25.50 9.22
C PRO A 96 -2.45 -25.00 7.77
N CYS A 97 -1.68 -23.96 7.55
CA CYS A 97 -1.57 -23.30 6.24
C CYS A 97 -0.66 -24.12 5.32
N GLU A 98 -1.26 -25.10 4.63
CA GLU A 98 -0.52 -25.95 3.71
C GLU A 98 -0.17 -25.18 2.42
N PRO A 99 1.09 -25.23 1.95
CA PRO A 99 1.50 -24.59 0.70
C PRO A 99 0.76 -25.20 -0.51
N LEU A 100 0.43 -24.36 -1.50
CA LEU A 100 -0.17 -24.89 -2.73
C LEU A 100 0.84 -25.74 -3.51
N PRO A 101 0.38 -26.71 -4.33
CA PRO A 101 1.25 -27.47 -5.21
C PRO A 101 2.08 -26.55 -6.13
N GLY A 102 3.39 -26.58 -5.93
CA GLY A 102 4.34 -25.74 -6.66
C GLY A 102 4.72 -24.43 -5.96
N ASP A 103 4.22 -24.12 -4.77
CA ASP A 103 4.82 -23.04 -3.98
C ASP A 103 6.26 -23.39 -3.59
N TYR A 104 7.10 -22.37 -3.42
CA TYR A 104 8.44 -22.49 -2.85
C TYR A 104 8.33 -22.70 -1.35
N THR A 105 9.05 -23.68 -0.80
CA THR A 105 8.94 -24.10 0.60
C THR A 105 10.31 -24.19 1.28
N PRO A 106 11.07 -23.08 1.43
CA PRO A 106 12.42 -23.09 1.99
C PRO A 106 12.44 -23.60 3.44
N ARG A 107 11.39 -23.32 4.22
CA ARG A 107 11.18 -23.88 5.57
C ARG A 107 11.08 -25.41 5.60
N ILE A 108 10.65 -26.06 4.50
CA ILE A 108 10.46 -27.50 4.40
C ILE A 108 11.71 -28.13 3.79
N ALA A 109 12.63 -28.56 4.66
CA ALA A 109 13.88 -29.23 4.27
C ALA A 109 14.73 -28.46 3.25
N GLY A 110 14.72 -27.11 3.30
CA GLY A 110 15.50 -26.25 2.40
C GLY A 110 15.07 -26.41 0.94
N SER A 111 13.76 -26.36 0.67
CA SER A 111 13.14 -26.55 -0.66
C SER A 111 13.39 -27.92 -1.33
N SER A 112 14.22 -28.80 -0.76
CA SER A 112 14.61 -30.10 -1.35
C SER A 112 13.48 -31.11 -1.57
N THR A 113 12.25 -30.77 -1.19
CA THR A 113 11.03 -31.57 -1.38
C THR A 113 9.98 -30.92 -2.31
N ASP A 114 10.23 -29.70 -2.82
CA ASP A 114 9.36 -29.05 -3.80
C ASP A 114 9.99 -29.05 -5.22
N ASP A 115 9.31 -28.42 -6.18
CA ASP A 115 9.69 -28.44 -7.61
C ASP A 115 10.63 -27.28 -8.02
N TRP A 116 11.21 -26.53 -7.07
CA TRP A 116 12.12 -25.42 -7.39
C TRP A 116 13.57 -25.88 -7.58
N PRO A 117 14.33 -25.30 -8.53
CA PRO A 117 15.78 -25.48 -8.60
C PRO A 117 16.46 -24.85 -7.38
N ALA A 118 17.47 -25.52 -6.84
CA ALA A 118 18.21 -25.02 -5.68
C ALA A 118 18.85 -23.64 -5.95
N CYS A 119 18.69 -22.72 -5.00
CA CYS A 119 19.01 -21.29 -5.14
C CYS A 119 19.51 -20.67 -3.83
N ILE A 120 19.86 -19.39 -3.86
CA ILE A 120 20.44 -18.69 -2.70
C ILE A 120 19.53 -18.66 -1.45
N SER A 121 18.21 -18.76 -1.59
CA SER A 121 17.25 -18.65 -0.48
C SER A 121 16.86 -19.98 0.18
N ASP A 122 17.46 -21.11 -0.22
CA ASP A 122 17.17 -22.44 0.35
C ASP A 122 17.61 -22.57 1.82
N ASP A 123 18.44 -21.64 2.31
CA ASP A 123 18.81 -21.54 3.72
C ASP A 123 17.75 -20.83 4.59
N ASN A 124 16.59 -20.49 4.00
CA ASN A 124 15.48 -19.75 4.60
C ASN A 124 15.83 -18.30 5.00
N ALA A 125 16.92 -17.73 4.47
CA ALA A 125 17.30 -16.34 4.68
C ALA A 125 17.05 -15.47 3.42
N TYR A 126 16.77 -14.19 3.64
CA TYR A 126 16.78 -13.20 2.56
C TYR A 126 18.20 -12.69 2.35
N HIS A 127 18.67 -12.73 1.10
CA HIS A 127 20.04 -12.31 0.72
C HIS A 127 19.97 -11.06 -0.16
N PRO A 128 20.20 -9.84 0.37
CA PRO A 128 20.16 -8.61 -0.42
C PRO A 128 21.02 -8.64 -1.69
N ILE A 129 20.55 -8.00 -2.75
CA ILE A 129 21.33 -7.76 -3.97
C ILE A 129 22.20 -6.50 -3.77
N GLU A 130 21.62 -5.45 -3.21
CA GLU A 130 22.29 -4.19 -2.89
C GLU A 130 22.72 -4.11 -1.42
N ALA A 131 23.85 -3.44 -1.16
CA ALA A 131 24.33 -3.19 0.20
C ALA A 131 23.51 -2.13 0.96
N THR A 132 22.75 -1.28 0.26
CA THR A 132 21.93 -0.22 0.87
C THR A 132 20.54 -0.17 0.24
N ILE A 133 19.51 -0.25 1.10
CA ILE A 133 18.12 -0.36 0.66
C ILE A 133 17.33 0.82 1.23
N GLY A 134 17.23 1.91 0.48
CA GLY A 134 16.53 3.13 0.89
C GLY A 134 15.01 2.98 1.12
N THR A 135 14.48 1.77 1.01
CA THR A 135 13.09 1.41 1.39
C THR A 135 12.97 1.13 2.89
N ILE A 136 14.03 0.64 3.55
CA ILE A 136 14.10 0.43 5.01
C ILE A 136 13.74 1.73 5.75
N ALA A 137 14.37 2.85 5.35
CA ALA A 137 14.11 4.17 5.92
C ALA A 137 12.63 4.59 5.82
N ARG A 138 11.90 4.19 4.76
CA ARG A 138 10.47 4.51 4.60
C ARG A 138 9.58 3.72 5.54
N ILE A 139 9.98 2.50 5.90
CA ILE A 139 9.29 1.73 6.93
C ILE A 139 9.60 2.32 8.31
N ALA A 140 10.85 2.70 8.60
CA ALA A 140 11.16 3.46 9.80
C ALA A 140 10.36 4.78 9.91
N SER A 141 10.06 5.47 8.79
CA SER A 141 9.13 6.60 8.77
C SER A 141 7.68 6.20 9.11
N PHE A 142 7.20 5.06 8.63
CA PHE A 142 5.88 4.53 8.97
C PHE A 142 5.78 4.21 10.47
N GLU A 143 6.80 3.57 11.05
CA GLU A 143 6.88 3.27 12.48
C GLU A 143 6.81 4.56 13.34
N GLN A 144 7.61 5.58 13.00
CA GLN A 144 7.59 6.86 13.72
C GLN A 144 6.24 7.60 13.61
N ILE A 145 5.56 7.51 12.46
CA ILE A 145 4.21 8.05 12.28
C ILE A 145 3.21 7.27 13.14
N ALA A 146 3.36 5.95 13.26
CA ALA A 146 2.49 5.08 14.05
C ALA A 146 2.56 5.41 15.55
N ASP A 147 3.78 5.56 16.08
CA ASP A 147 4.03 5.92 17.48
C ASP A 147 3.41 7.29 17.85
N LEU A 148 3.46 8.25 16.92
CA LEU A 148 2.85 9.57 17.10
C LEU A 148 1.31 9.54 17.07
N LEU A 149 0.70 8.67 16.26
CA LEU A 149 -0.71 8.80 15.88
C LEU A 149 -1.65 7.69 16.37
N TRP A 150 -1.26 6.41 16.39
CA TRP A 150 -2.20 5.31 16.64
C TRP A 150 -1.71 4.19 17.57
N ARG A 151 -0.42 4.08 17.88
CA ARG A 151 0.09 3.15 18.91
C ARG A 151 -0.06 3.66 20.34
N ARG A 152 -0.16 4.96 20.53
CA ARG A 152 -0.37 5.59 21.84
C ARG A 152 -1.81 5.40 22.35
N GLY A 153 -1.98 5.22 23.66
CA GLY A 153 -3.30 5.02 24.27
C GLY A 153 -4.19 6.27 24.30
N ASP A 154 -3.60 7.46 24.39
CA ASP A 154 -4.31 8.74 24.32
C ASP A 154 -4.72 9.12 22.88
N ALA A 155 -5.58 10.11 22.72
CA ALA A 155 -5.93 10.63 21.40
C ALA A 155 -4.80 11.58 20.93
N PRO A 156 -4.25 11.43 19.71
CA PRO A 156 -3.17 12.29 19.23
C PRO A 156 -3.61 13.76 19.15
N ALA A 157 -2.72 14.65 19.58
CA ALA A 157 -2.91 16.09 19.53
C ALA A 157 -2.66 16.64 18.10
N PRO A 158 -3.18 17.84 17.77
CA PRO A 158 -2.90 18.51 16.49
C PRO A 158 -1.39 18.68 16.16
N ALA A 159 -0.55 18.78 17.19
CA ALA A 159 0.90 18.83 17.04
C ALA A 159 1.49 17.50 16.55
N ASP A 160 0.94 16.35 16.99
CA ASP A 160 1.40 15.02 16.58
C ASP A 160 1.14 14.79 15.09
N PHE A 161 -0.04 15.20 14.56
CA PHE A 161 -0.31 15.21 13.12
C PHE A 161 0.64 16.11 12.33
N THR A 162 1.07 17.22 12.93
CA THR A 162 2.02 18.15 12.30
C THR A 162 3.42 17.51 12.22
N ALA A 163 3.88 16.87 13.29
CA ALA A 163 5.15 16.13 13.32
C ALA A 163 5.13 14.92 12.38
N ALA A 164 4.08 14.10 12.43
CA ALA A 164 3.88 12.95 11.56
C ALA A 164 3.80 13.36 10.08
N ARG A 165 3.22 14.52 9.76
CA ARG A 165 3.23 15.06 8.39
C ARG A 165 4.63 15.42 7.91
N VAL A 166 5.49 15.96 8.77
CA VAL A 166 6.90 16.25 8.41
C VAL A 166 7.64 14.97 8.05
N ILE A 167 7.48 13.90 8.84
CA ILE A 167 8.05 12.58 8.56
C ILE A 167 7.49 12.00 7.25
N TYR A 168 6.19 12.16 7.00
CA TYR A 168 5.52 11.66 5.80
C TYR A 168 6.02 12.29 4.49
N VAL A 169 6.25 13.62 4.49
CA VAL A 169 6.69 14.39 3.32
C VAL A 169 8.22 14.52 3.20
N ASP A 170 8.98 13.78 4.00
CA ASP A 170 10.44 13.83 3.93
C ASP A 170 10.97 13.44 2.53
N THR A 171 12.15 13.94 2.19
CA THR A 171 12.71 13.84 0.84
C THR A 171 12.98 12.38 0.49
N ASN A 172 12.35 11.89 -0.58
CA ASN A 172 12.32 10.46 -0.97
C ASN A 172 11.58 9.52 0.01
N GLY A 173 10.84 10.06 0.98
CA GLY A 173 10.00 9.35 1.95
C GLY A 173 8.70 8.80 1.36
N LEU A 174 7.71 8.57 2.24
CA LEU A 174 6.44 7.90 1.92
C LEU A 174 5.59 8.65 0.89
N ASP A 175 5.38 9.96 1.07
CA ASP A 175 4.62 10.82 0.16
C ASP A 175 5.08 10.69 -1.29
N SER A 176 6.40 10.83 -1.52
CA SER A 176 7.01 10.75 -2.85
C SER A 176 6.66 9.45 -3.58
N ARG A 177 6.55 8.32 -2.86
CA ARG A 177 6.25 7.00 -3.42
C ARG A 177 4.74 6.84 -3.64
N ILE A 178 3.92 7.33 -2.71
CA ILE A 178 2.45 7.31 -2.83
C ILE A 178 1.98 8.13 -4.03
N GLN A 179 2.57 9.31 -4.30
CA GLN A 179 2.27 10.14 -5.48
C GLN A 179 2.41 9.41 -6.84
N ARG A 180 3.12 8.28 -6.88
CA ARG A 180 3.36 7.49 -8.11
C ARG A 180 3.07 5.99 -7.96
N ARG A 181 2.47 5.55 -6.85
CA ARG A 181 2.24 4.11 -6.61
C ARG A 181 1.13 3.60 -7.52
N GLU A 182 1.49 2.69 -8.41
CA GLU A 182 0.55 1.90 -9.19
C GLU A 182 0.09 0.65 -8.43
N ASP A 183 -1.15 0.24 -8.67
CA ASP A 183 -1.66 -1.09 -8.36
C ASP A 183 -1.60 -1.94 -9.64
N LEU A 184 -0.64 -2.88 -9.69
CA LEU A 184 -0.39 -3.70 -10.87
C LEU A 184 -1.44 -4.81 -11.11
N HIS A 185 -2.36 -5.05 -10.17
CA HIS A 185 -3.45 -6.00 -10.36
C HIS A 185 -4.51 -5.48 -11.35
N TYR A 186 -4.49 -4.18 -11.65
CA TYR A 186 -5.33 -3.57 -12.68
C TYR A 186 -4.55 -3.40 -13.99
N PRO A 187 -5.26 -3.41 -15.14
CA PRO A 187 -4.65 -3.18 -16.45
C PRO A 187 -3.77 -1.91 -16.46
N PRO A 188 -2.64 -1.91 -17.20
CA PRO A 188 -1.78 -0.75 -17.30
C PRO A 188 -2.52 0.43 -17.96
N VAL A 189 -2.07 1.65 -17.64
CA VAL A 189 -2.46 2.85 -18.39
C VAL A 189 -2.08 2.60 -19.87
N PRO A 190 -3.00 2.81 -20.84
CA PRO A 190 -2.73 2.50 -22.24
C PRO A 190 -1.55 3.32 -22.80
N ALA A 191 -0.79 2.71 -23.70
CA ALA A 191 0.39 3.33 -24.28
C ALA A 191 0.05 4.66 -24.98
N GLY A 192 0.76 5.73 -24.61
CA GLY A 192 0.52 7.08 -25.11
C GLY A 192 -0.46 7.93 -24.29
N GLU A 193 -1.08 7.38 -23.23
CA GLU A 193 -2.04 8.11 -22.40
C GLU A 193 -1.44 8.77 -21.13
N GLY A 194 -0.12 8.60 -20.92
CA GLY A 194 0.65 9.18 -19.80
C GLY A 194 1.03 8.17 -18.72
N ALA A 195 1.74 8.63 -17.69
CA ALA A 195 2.04 7.91 -16.46
C ALA A 195 1.08 8.33 -15.32
N CYS A 196 0.99 7.55 -14.25
CA CYS A 196 0.16 7.90 -13.09
C CYS A 196 0.59 9.18 -12.34
N THR A 197 1.74 9.77 -12.68
CA THR A 197 2.18 11.10 -12.19
C THR A 197 1.60 12.25 -13.01
N ASP A 198 1.05 11.99 -14.19
CA ASP A 198 0.68 13.02 -15.15
C ASP A 198 -0.76 13.49 -14.89
N ALA A 199 -0.97 14.80 -14.95
CA ALA A 199 -2.28 15.41 -14.64
C ALA A 199 -3.40 14.84 -15.52
N GLY A 200 -4.49 14.38 -14.91
CA GLY A 200 -5.62 13.77 -15.61
C GLY A 200 -5.47 12.26 -15.86
N VAL A 201 -4.34 11.62 -15.54
CA VAL A 201 -4.20 10.15 -15.60
C VAL A 201 -4.81 9.47 -14.36
N PRO A 202 -4.50 9.89 -13.11
CA PRO A 202 -5.12 9.31 -11.91
C PRO A 202 -6.65 9.31 -11.92
N GLU A 203 -7.27 10.38 -12.43
CA GLU A 203 -8.72 10.52 -12.49
C GLU A 203 -9.38 9.59 -13.51
N ARG A 204 -8.64 9.18 -14.56
CA ARG A 204 -9.13 8.27 -15.61
C ARG A 204 -8.86 6.80 -15.30
N TYR A 205 -7.79 6.50 -14.57
CA TYR A 205 -7.41 5.14 -14.18
C TYR A 205 -7.23 5.01 -12.67
N PRO A 206 -8.24 5.33 -11.84
CA PRO A 206 -8.09 5.46 -10.40
C PRO A 206 -7.76 4.15 -9.68
N ASP A 207 -8.12 3.00 -10.25
CA ASP A 207 -7.72 1.68 -9.76
C ASP A 207 -6.23 1.43 -10.01
N ARG A 208 -5.76 1.61 -11.25
CA ARG A 208 -4.35 1.43 -11.62
C ARG A 208 -3.44 2.44 -10.94
N CYS A 209 -3.86 3.70 -10.84
CA CYS A 209 -3.13 4.78 -10.21
C CYS A 209 -3.53 4.96 -8.72
N ALA A 210 -3.73 3.86 -7.99
CA ALA A 210 -4.26 3.84 -6.62
C ALA A 210 -3.55 4.81 -5.65
N GLY A 211 -2.23 4.97 -5.78
CA GLY A 211 -1.43 5.93 -5.01
C GLY A 211 -1.95 7.37 -5.10
N PRO A 212 -1.77 8.06 -6.24
CA PRO A 212 -2.25 9.43 -6.41
C PRO A 212 -3.77 9.57 -6.45
N ALA A 213 -4.51 8.57 -6.97
CA ALA A 213 -5.96 8.69 -7.17
C ALA A 213 -6.80 8.39 -5.91
N ARG A 214 -6.31 7.55 -4.98
CA ARG A 214 -7.10 7.04 -3.85
C ARG A 214 -6.40 7.18 -2.51
N ILE A 215 -5.13 6.76 -2.40
CA ILE A 215 -4.38 6.79 -1.14
C ILE A 215 -4.00 8.24 -0.76
N LEU A 216 -3.42 9.00 -1.70
CA LEU A 216 -2.93 10.36 -1.46
C LEU A 216 -4.04 11.34 -1.01
N PRO A 217 -5.27 11.35 -1.59
CA PRO A 217 -6.35 12.18 -1.10
C PRO A 217 -6.76 11.86 0.33
N ILE A 218 -6.83 10.57 0.70
CA ILE A 218 -7.18 10.13 2.06
C ILE A 218 -6.14 10.63 3.07
N VAL A 219 -4.84 10.42 2.78
CA VAL A 219 -3.76 10.79 3.70
C VAL A 219 -3.67 12.32 3.86
N ASN A 220 -3.76 13.08 2.76
CA ASN A 220 -3.70 14.55 2.82
C ASN A 220 -4.88 15.17 3.58
N ASP A 221 -6.09 14.68 3.35
CA ASP A 221 -7.30 15.12 4.05
C ASP A 221 -7.25 14.74 5.54
N ALA A 222 -6.86 13.51 5.88
CA ALA A 222 -6.74 13.06 7.26
C ALA A 222 -5.67 13.86 8.03
N PHE A 223 -4.50 14.14 7.45
CA PHE A 223 -3.52 15.04 8.08
C PHE A 223 -4.09 16.45 8.29
N ALA A 224 -4.79 17.02 7.30
CA ALA A 224 -5.38 18.36 7.44
C ALA A 224 -6.44 18.42 8.55
N GLN A 225 -7.33 17.42 8.62
CA GLN A 225 -8.35 17.33 9.67
C GLN A 225 -7.75 17.05 11.06
N GLY A 226 -6.70 16.22 11.13
CA GLY A 226 -5.98 15.92 12.37
C GLY A 226 -5.24 17.14 12.94
N THR A 227 -4.54 17.91 12.09
CA THR A 227 -3.95 19.21 12.47
C THR A 227 -5.02 20.25 12.84
N ALA A 228 -6.25 20.12 12.35
CA ALA A 228 -7.40 20.94 12.79
C ALA A 228 -8.08 20.41 14.08
N GLY A 229 -7.61 19.30 14.66
CA GLY A 229 -8.20 18.67 15.85
C GLY A 229 -9.56 18.00 15.63
N THR A 230 -9.92 17.70 14.37
CA THR A 230 -11.22 17.12 14.02
C THR A 230 -11.17 15.60 14.09
N ASP A 231 -11.87 15.01 15.08
CA ASP A 231 -11.94 13.57 15.32
C ASP A 231 -10.56 12.85 15.25
N PRO A 232 -9.56 13.24 16.09
CA PRO A 232 -8.17 12.84 15.91
C PRO A 232 -7.95 11.32 15.79
N ARG A 233 -8.59 10.50 16.64
CA ARG A 233 -8.50 9.03 16.53
C ARG A 233 -9.00 8.50 15.17
N VAL A 234 -10.02 9.12 14.58
CA VAL A 234 -10.56 8.75 13.26
C VAL A 234 -9.55 9.09 12.16
N GLN A 235 -8.90 10.28 12.22
CA GLN A 235 -7.91 10.67 11.21
C GLN A 235 -6.65 9.81 11.28
N ALA A 236 -6.20 9.46 12.49
CA ALA A 236 -5.10 8.52 12.69
C ALA A 236 -5.42 7.15 12.05
N ALA A 237 -6.60 6.59 12.32
CA ALA A 237 -7.05 5.33 11.72
C ALA A 237 -7.18 5.38 10.18
N ARG A 238 -7.53 6.55 9.62
CA ARG A 238 -7.53 6.76 8.15
C ARG A 238 -6.13 6.78 7.56
N ILE A 239 -5.17 7.40 8.23
CA ILE A 239 -3.76 7.40 7.81
C ILE A 239 -3.18 5.98 7.92
N GLU A 240 -3.39 5.30 9.04
CA GLU A 240 -2.98 3.92 9.28
C GLU A 240 -3.46 2.99 8.14
N ALA A 241 -4.77 2.97 7.87
CA ALA A 241 -5.35 2.13 6.81
C ALA A 241 -4.84 2.47 5.40
N ALA A 242 -4.67 3.76 5.08
CA ALA A 242 -4.17 4.20 3.78
C ALA A 242 -2.68 3.88 3.58
N LEU A 243 -1.86 3.97 4.64
CA LEU A 243 -0.45 3.59 4.58
C LEU A 243 -0.30 2.05 4.53
N LEU A 244 -1.10 1.28 5.28
CA LEU A 244 -1.12 -0.19 5.15
C LEU A 244 -1.54 -0.64 3.74
N TRP A 245 -2.47 0.05 3.08
CA TRP A 245 -2.79 -0.19 1.66
C TRP A 245 -1.57 0.08 0.77
N PHE A 246 -0.85 1.20 0.97
CA PHE A 246 0.40 1.45 0.25
C PHE A 246 1.45 0.36 0.50
N LEU A 247 1.57 -0.15 1.73
CA LEU A 247 2.48 -1.25 2.08
C LEU A 247 2.03 -2.62 1.54
N TYR A 248 0.74 -2.84 1.26
CA TYR A 248 0.27 -4.01 0.51
C TYR A 248 0.68 -3.93 -0.97
N LEU A 249 0.42 -2.78 -1.61
CA LEU A 249 0.72 -2.60 -3.05
C LEU A 249 2.22 -2.60 -3.36
N SER A 250 3.05 -2.17 -2.40
CA SER A 250 4.47 -1.92 -2.65
C SER A 250 5.27 -3.22 -2.93
N PRO A 251 5.25 -4.26 -2.08
CA PRO A 251 5.94 -5.53 -2.37
C PRO A 251 5.54 -6.12 -3.72
N TYR A 252 4.25 -6.12 -4.05
CA TYR A 252 3.75 -6.58 -5.35
C TYR A 252 4.33 -5.78 -6.52
N LYS A 253 4.27 -4.45 -6.46
CA LYS A 253 4.80 -3.56 -7.51
C LYS A 253 6.31 -3.71 -7.69
N GLU A 254 7.08 -3.74 -6.60
CA GLU A 254 8.54 -3.84 -6.68
C GLU A 254 9.00 -5.25 -7.12
N ALA A 255 8.31 -6.33 -6.73
CA ALA A 255 8.61 -7.69 -7.20
C ALA A 255 8.43 -7.84 -8.72
N HIS A 256 7.41 -7.17 -9.29
CA HIS A 256 7.25 -7.06 -10.75
C HIS A 256 8.37 -6.25 -11.40
N THR A 257 8.72 -5.07 -10.87
CA THR A 257 9.78 -4.23 -11.48
C THR A 257 11.19 -4.79 -11.29
N CYS A 258 11.40 -5.70 -10.34
CA CYS A 258 12.64 -6.48 -10.22
C CYS A 258 12.99 -7.31 -11.48
N THR A 259 12.01 -7.56 -12.36
CA THR A 259 12.28 -8.11 -13.71
C THR A 259 13.36 -7.31 -14.44
N GLU A 260 13.31 -5.98 -14.35
CA GLU A 260 14.22 -5.08 -15.06
C GLU A 260 15.24 -4.41 -14.12
N THR A 261 14.89 -4.18 -12.85
CA THR A 261 15.68 -3.40 -11.89
C THR A 261 15.98 -4.22 -10.63
N PRO A 262 17.12 -4.93 -10.51
CA PRO A 262 17.38 -5.89 -9.44
C PRO A 262 17.11 -5.42 -8.00
N ARG A 263 17.53 -4.20 -7.63
CA ARG A 263 17.29 -3.61 -6.28
C ARG A 263 15.81 -3.50 -5.89
N ASP A 264 14.89 -3.63 -6.84
CA ASP A 264 13.46 -3.61 -6.55
C ASP A 264 13.02 -4.92 -5.88
N CYS A 265 13.74 -6.04 -6.04
CA CYS A 265 13.54 -7.24 -5.21
C CYS A 265 13.80 -6.92 -3.72
N ASP A 266 14.91 -6.24 -3.43
CA ASP A 266 15.25 -5.82 -2.07
C ASP A 266 14.24 -4.80 -1.53
N SER A 267 13.70 -3.95 -2.40
CA SER A 267 12.60 -3.06 -2.02
C SER A 267 11.30 -3.83 -1.78
N ALA A 268 11.02 -4.92 -2.49
CA ALA A 268 9.83 -5.74 -2.26
C ALA A 268 9.85 -6.37 -0.87
N TRP A 269 10.98 -6.98 -0.49
CA TRP A 269 11.23 -7.48 0.86
C TRP A 269 11.16 -6.36 1.89
N ALA A 270 11.93 -5.29 1.73
CA ALA A 270 11.99 -4.21 2.70
C ALA A 270 10.65 -3.47 2.87
N TYR A 271 9.78 -3.41 1.86
CA TYR A 271 8.43 -2.83 2.01
C TYR A 271 7.50 -3.67 2.89
N TYR A 272 7.69 -4.99 2.95
CA TYR A 272 6.94 -5.87 3.84
C TYR A 272 7.57 -5.93 5.24
N THR A 273 8.88 -6.18 5.31
CA THR A 273 9.60 -6.51 6.56
C THR A 273 10.20 -5.32 7.28
N GLY A 274 10.38 -4.18 6.59
CA GLY A 274 11.22 -3.09 7.08
C GLY A 274 12.73 -3.33 6.95
N GLY A 275 13.16 -4.44 6.34
CA GLY A 275 14.57 -4.85 6.31
C GLY A 275 14.95 -5.87 7.39
N GLU A 276 13.96 -6.32 8.18
CA GLU A 276 14.16 -7.28 9.25
C GLU A 276 14.25 -8.75 8.75
N PRO A 277 14.89 -9.65 9.53
CA PRO A 277 14.78 -11.09 9.34
C PRO A 277 13.35 -11.59 9.64
N ARG A 278 13.09 -12.85 9.30
CA ARG A 278 11.78 -13.52 9.41
C ARG A 278 11.16 -13.40 10.81
N GLU A 279 11.96 -13.55 11.85
CA GLU A 279 11.52 -13.52 13.25
C GLU A 279 11.16 -12.10 13.73
N GLY A 280 11.65 -11.07 13.05
CA GLY A 280 11.42 -9.65 13.35
C GLY A 280 10.23 -9.08 12.59
N GLY A 281 10.39 -7.87 12.06
CA GLY A 281 9.41 -7.25 11.17
C GLY A 281 8.88 -5.91 11.67
N LEU A 282 8.90 -4.92 10.78
CA LEU A 282 8.28 -3.60 10.91
C LEU A 282 7.23 -3.41 9.81
N GLY A 283 6.47 -2.32 9.84
CA GLY A 283 5.55 -1.97 8.75
C GLY A 283 4.36 -2.93 8.65
N LEU A 284 4.19 -3.59 7.50
CA LEU A 284 3.09 -4.54 7.29
C LEU A 284 3.34 -5.89 7.97
N SER A 285 4.59 -6.35 8.00
CA SER A 285 4.94 -7.66 8.59
C SER A 285 4.66 -7.75 10.08
N SER A 286 4.86 -6.68 10.85
CA SER A 286 4.57 -6.66 12.30
C SER A 286 3.08 -6.92 12.57
N TYR A 287 2.20 -6.28 11.82
CA TYR A 287 0.76 -6.49 11.90
C TYR A 287 0.37 -7.94 11.54
N VAL A 288 0.93 -8.49 10.46
CA VAL A 288 0.58 -9.85 10.04
C VAL A 288 1.13 -10.87 11.05
N ARG A 289 2.39 -10.77 11.46
CA ARG A 289 3.03 -11.73 12.38
C ARG A 289 2.35 -11.78 13.75
N VAL A 290 1.90 -10.64 14.29
CA VAL A 290 1.18 -10.59 15.58
C VAL A 290 -0.22 -11.21 15.48
N LEU A 291 -0.87 -11.17 14.32
CA LEU A 291 -2.23 -11.69 14.11
C LEU A 291 -2.26 -13.16 13.64
N ASP A 292 -1.27 -13.57 12.85
CA ASP A 292 -1.16 -14.90 12.26
C ASP A 292 0.30 -15.14 11.80
N GLU A 293 1.10 -15.75 12.68
CA GLU A 293 2.52 -16.04 12.44
C GLU A 293 2.72 -16.92 11.20
N GLU A 294 1.85 -17.91 10.95
CA GLU A 294 1.97 -18.77 9.77
C GLU A 294 1.64 -17.99 8.50
N THR A 295 0.60 -17.15 8.47
CA THR A 295 0.36 -16.26 7.31
C THR A 295 1.56 -15.34 7.04
N HIS A 296 2.23 -14.82 8.08
CA HIS A 296 3.48 -14.06 7.92
C HIS A 296 4.59 -14.91 7.30
N ASP A 297 4.78 -16.13 7.81
CA ASP A 297 5.76 -17.11 7.30
C ASP A 297 5.48 -17.46 5.83
N ARG A 298 4.21 -17.53 5.41
CA ARG A 298 3.83 -17.74 4.00
C ARG A 298 4.13 -16.52 3.12
N VAL A 299 4.04 -15.29 3.64
CA VAL A 299 4.53 -14.09 2.92
C VAL A 299 6.06 -14.14 2.80
N TRP A 300 6.76 -14.55 3.86
CA TRP A 300 8.21 -14.73 3.84
C TRP A 300 8.63 -15.78 2.80
N ASP A 301 7.99 -16.96 2.77
CA ASP A 301 8.20 -17.98 1.73
C ASP A 301 8.05 -17.37 0.32
N GLY A 302 7.04 -16.52 0.10
CA GLY A 302 6.80 -15.84 -1.18
C GLY A 302 7.85 -14.78 -1.54
N LEU A 303 8.38 -14.04 -0.56
CA LEU A 303 9.49 -13.10 -0.77
C LEU A 303 10.79 -13.84 -1.11
N LEU A 304 11.04 -14.97 -0.44
CA LEU A 304 12.14 -15.85 -0.78
C LEU A 304 11.96 -16.49 -2.16
N ALA A 305 10.74 -16.83 -2.58
CA ALA A 305 10.45 -17.32 -3.93
C ALA A 305 10.84 -16.28 -5.01
N VAL A 306 10.51 -15.00 -4.79
CA VAL A 306 10.90 -13.90 -5.68
C VAL A 306 12.43 -13.75 -5.71
N ARG A 307 13.10 -13.84 -4.57
CA ARG A 307 14.57 -13.73 -4.50
C ARG A 307 15.29 -14.92 -5.16
N CYS A 308 14.74 -16.12 -4.97
CA CYS A 308 15.17 -17.38 -5.56
C CYS A 308 15.05 -17.34 -7.08
N TRP A 309 13.87 -16.98 -7.61
CA TRP A 309 13.67 -16.74 -9.04
C TRP A 309 14.72 -15.76 -9.60
N LYS A 310 14.92 -14.62 -8.94
CA LYS A 310 15.87 -13.61 -9.42
C LYS A 310 17.30 -14.13 -9.48
N ASN A 311 17.72 -14.93 -8.49
CA ASN A 311 19.01 -15.61 -8.44
C ASN A 311 19.19 -16.63 -9.59
N LEU A 312 18.17 -17.45 -9.84
CA LEU A 312 18.19 -18.51 -10.85
C LEU A 312 18.20 -18.00 -12.29
N ASP A 313 17.47 -16.91 -12.56
CA ASP A 313 17.25 -16.38 -13.90
C ASP A 313 18.36 -15.38 -14.31
N HIS A 314 18.44 -14.22 -13.65
CA HIS A 314 19.45 -13.20 -13.96
C HIS A 314 19.61 -12.18 -12.83
N GLU A 315 20.40 -12.51 -11.82
CA GLU A 315 20.47 -11.78 -10.55
C GLU A 315 20.72 -10.27 -10.68
N THR A 316 21.70 -9.88 -11.50
CA THR A 316 22.12 -8.47 -11.68
C THR A 316 21.63 -7.84 -12.98
N GLY A 317 20.82 -8.54 -13.76
CA GLY A 317 20.40 -8.11 -15.11
C GLY A 317 18.89 -8.12 -15.32
N VAL A 318 18.49 -8.00 -16.59
CA VAL A 318 17.09 -8.16 -16.99
C VAL A 318 16.74 -9.65 -17.03
N SER A 319 15.71 -10.01 -16.29
CA SER A 319 15.15 -11.35 -16.16
C SER A 319 14.34 -11.76 -17.39
N VAL A 320 14.37 -13.05 -17.74
CA VAL A 320 13.71 -13.61 -18.92
C VAL A 320 12.81 -14.81 -18.61
N ASP A 321 12.99 -15.51 -17.48
CA ASP A 321 12.04 -16.53 -17.01
C ASP A 321 10.84 -15.87 -16.31
N LEU A 322 9.93 -15.35 -17.13
CA LEU A 322 8.70 -14.74 -16.65
C LEU A 322 7.70 -15.77 -16.07
N ALA A 323 7.85 -17.06 -16.40
CA ALA A 323 6.95 -18.10 -15.89
C ALA A 323 7.27 -18.42 -14.42
N LEU A 324 8.56 -18.56 -14.08
CA LEU A 324 8.98 -18.73 -12.70
C LEU A 324 8.76 -17.45 -11.88
N ARG A 325 8.94 -16.26 -12.49
CA ARG A 325 8.55 -14.98 -11.89
C ARG A 325 7.09 -14.95 -11.48
N ASP A 326 6.19 -15.23 -12.43
CA ASP A 326 4.76 -15.07 -12.21
C ASP A 326 4.25 -16.07 -11.16
N ARG A 327 4.87 -17.26 -11.07
CA ARG A 327 4.69 -18.24 -9.99
C ARG A 327 5.14 -17.67 -8.63
N ALA A 328 6.33 -17.09 -8.54
CA ALA A 328 6.86 -16.46 -7.32
C ALA A 328 5.95 -15.33 -6.81
N ILE A 329 5.59 -14.41 -7.70
CA ILE A 329 4.76 -13.24 -7.39
C ILE A 329 3.34 -13.69 -7.00
N ALA A 330 2.78 -14.70 -7.65
CA ALA A 330 1.46 -15.24 -7.30
C ALA A 330 1.43 -15.92 -5.92
N GLN A 331 2.52 -16.56 -5.48
CA GLN A 331 2.64 -17.06 -4.11
C GLN A 331 2.65 -15.90 -3.11
N MET A 332 3.51 -14.91 -3.34
CA MET A 332 3.64 -13.74 -2.48
C MET A 332 2.33 -12.93 -2.37
N ASP A 333 1.61 -12.66 -3.47
CA ASP A 333 0.36 -11.88 -3.45
C ASP A 333 -0.77 -12.60 -2.70
N ARG A 334 -0.93 -13.92 -2.90
CA ARG A 334 -1.93 -14.69 -2.13
C ARG A 334 -1.71 -14.56 -0.63
N ALA A 335 -0.45 -14.64 -0.19
CA ALA A 335 -0.11 -14.51 1.21
C ALA A 335 -0.26 -13.06 1.73
N LEU A 336 0.12 -12.06 0.94
CA LEU A 336 -0.11 -10.65 1.28
C LEU A 336 -1.60 -10.33 1.42
N LEU A 337 -2.45 -10.86 0.53
CA LEU A 337 -3.91 -10.72 0.61
C LEU A 337 -4.48 -11.40 1.85
N ALA A 338 -4.01 -12.60 2.21
CA ALA A 338 -4.39 -13.26 3.46
C ALA A 338 -3.97 -12.41 4.68
N GLY A 339 -2.75 -11.87 4.70
CA GLY A 339 -2.27 -10.97 5.75
C GLY A 339 -3.13 -9.71 5.92
N VAL A 340 -3.47 -9.03 4.82
CA VAL A 340 -4.40 -7.89 4.85
C VAL A 340 -5.79 -8.32 5.34
N ALA A 341 -6.29 -9.49 4.93
CA ALA A 341 -7.56 -10.02 5.42
C ALA A 341 -7.54 -10.29 6.93
N ARG A 342 -6.43 -10.79 7.51
CA ARG A 342 -6.26 -10.93 8.96
C ARG A 342 -6.34 -9.58 9.67
N ILE A 343 -5.69 -8.53 9.14
CA ILE A 343 -5.73 -7.17 9.69
C ILE A 343 -7.17 -6.60 9.65
N VAL A 344 -7.88 -6.76 8.54
CA VAL A 344 -9.28 -6.32 8.41
C VAL A 344 -10.19 -7.10 9.37
N ARG A 345 -9.99 -8.42 9.50
CA ARG A 345 -10.72 -9.27 10.46
C ARG A 345 -10.47 -8.83 11.91
N ALA A 346 -9.23 -8.56 12.29
CA ALA A 346 -8.88 -8.05 13.61
C ALA A 346 -9.49 -6.66 13.87
N ARG A 347 -9.62 -5.80 12.86
CA ARG A 347 -10.36 -4.54 13.04
C ARG A 347 -11.87 -4.75 13.20
N PHE A 348 -12.44 -5.80 12.60
CA PHE A 348 -13.80 -6.27 12.92
C PHE A 348 -13.90 -6.85 14.35
N ASP A 349 -12.83 -7.33 14.97
CA ASP A 349 -12.78 -7.63 16.41
C ASP A 349 -12.86 -6.37 17.27
N VAL A 350 -12.08 -5.34 16.96
CA VAL A 350 -12.19 -4.02 17.62
C VAL A 350 -13.58 -3.41 17.45
N LEU A 351 -14.18 -3.51 16.25
CA LEU A 351 -15.54 -3.03 15.97
C LEU A 351 -16.59 -3.78 16.81
N ALA A 352 -16.44 -5.10 16.91
CA ALA A 352 -17.16 -6.01 17.82
C ALA A 352 -17.18 -5.53 19.29
N ALA A 353 -15.99 -5.29 19.84
CA ALA A 353 -15.81 -4.94 21.25
C ALA A 353 -16.14 -3.47 21.59
N ALA A 354 -16.24 -2.58 20.59
CA ALA A 354 -16.45 -1.15 20.79
C ALA A 354 -17.83 -0.82 21.40
N THR A 355 -17.84 -0.56 22.71
CA THR A 355 -19.04 -0.13 23.46
C THR A 355 -19.36 1.37 23.29
N THR A 356 -18.38 2.19 22.93
CA THR A 356 -18.51 3.65 22.76
C THR A 356 -18.29 4.08 21.31
N ASP A 357 -18.87 5.20 20.90
CA ASP A 357 -18.65 5.77 19.57
C ASP A 357 -17.20 6.27 19.36
N GLU A 358 -16.50 6.63 20.44
CA GLU A 358 -15.07 7.00 20.39
C GLU A 358 -14.20 5.82 19.93
N ALA A 359 -14.48 4.60 20.38
CA ALA A 359 -13.80 3.39 19.92
C ALA A 359 -14.33 2.91 18.55
N ARG A 360 -15.65 3.05 18.32
CA ARG A 360 -16.33 2.52 17.14
C ARG A 360 -15.99 3.28 15.85
N ARG A 361 -15.96 4.62 15.88
CA ARG A 361 -15.73 5.44 14.68
C ARG A 361 -14.35 5.28 14.05
N PRO A 362 -13.22 5.22 14.81
CA PRO A 362 -11.90 4.94 14.25
C PRO A 362 -11.79 3.56 13.63
N ALA A 363 -12.27 2.52 14.33
CA ALA A 363 -12.28 1.15 13.80
C ALA A 363 -13.09 1.06 12.49
N TRP A 364 -14.21 1.80 12.41
CA TRP A 364 -15.01 1.88 11.21
C TRP A 364 -14.30 2.59 10.05
N ALA A 365 -13.69 3.75 10.29
CA ALA A 365 -12.98 4.49 9.25
C ALA A 365 -11.78 3.70 8.69
N PHE A 366 -11.10 2.91 9.54
CA PHE A 366 -10.08 1.97 9.09
C PHE A 366 -10.67 0.89 8.16
N LEU A 367 -11.76 0.25 8.58
CA LEU A 367 -12.43 -0.82 7.83
C LEU A 367 -12.92 -0.36 6.46
N GLN A 368 -13.51 0.84 6.37
CA GLN A 368 -13.98 1.41 5.10
C GLN A 368 -12.86 1.63 4.07
N ILE A 369 -11.62 1.82 4.52
CA ILE A 369 -10.45 1.99 3.66
C ILE A 369 -9.82 0.63 3.36
N LEU A 370 -9.27 -0.06 4.38
CA LEU A 370 -8.47 -1.27 4.16
C LEU A 370 -9.33 -2.48 3.76
N GLY A 371 -10.57 -2.58 4.26
CA GLY A 371 -11.51 -3.61 3.82
C GLY A 371 -11.91 -3.47 2.35
N GLY A 372 -11.95 -2.24 1.83
CA GLY A 372 -12.23 -1.96 0.41
C GLY A 372 -11.13 -2.45 -0.54
N VAL A 373 -9.88 -2.58 -0.06
CA VAL A 373 -8.74 -3.08 -0.86
C VAL A 373 -8.97 -4.53 -1.31
N LEU A 374 -9.64 -5.33 -0.46
CA LEU A 374 -9.89 -6.75 -0.69
C LEU A 374 -10.97 -7.00 -1.75
N ASP A 375 -11.78 -6.00 -2.13
CA ASP A 375 -12.99 -6.18 -2.95
C ASP A 375 -12.72 -6.78 -4.34
N ARG A 376 -11.58 -6.43 -4.95
CA ARG A 376 -11.10 -6.96 -6.23
C ARG A 376 -10.93 -8.48 -6.18
N GLU A 377 -10.09 -8.92 -5.26
CA GLU A 377 -9.75 -10.34 -5.08
C GLU A 377 -10.96 -11.12 -4.57
N ALA A 378 -11.69 -10.56 -3.61
CA ALA A 378 -12.91 -11.14 -3.09
C ALA A 378 -13.90 -11.46 -4.23
N THR A 379 -14.13 -10.50 -5.13
CA THR A 379 -15.03 -10.66 -6.26
C THR A 379 -14.52 -11.65 -7.29
N ALA A 380 -13.19 -11.76 -7.47
CA ALA A 380 -12.59 -12.75 -8.36
C ALA A 380 -12.74 -14.19 -7.81
N ARG A 381 -12.70 -14.37 -6.49
CA ARG A 381 -12.83 -15.67 -5.81
C ARG A 381 -14.28 -16.11 -5.66
N ASP A 382 -15.12 -15.31 -5.02
CA ASP A 382 -16.56 -15.55 -4.86
C ASP A 382 -17.33 -14.22 -4.87
N PRO A 383 -17.99 -13.87 -5.98
CA PRO A 383 -18.82 -12.67 -6.10
C PRO A 383 -19.95 -12.56 -5.05
N ALA A 384 -20.46 -13.68 -4.51
CA ALA A 384 -21.53 -13.68 -3.53
C ALA A 384 -21.01 -13.36 -2.13
N ALA A 385 -19.93 -14.01 -1.68
CA ALA A 385 -19.27 -13.67 -0.42
C ALA A 385 -18.69 -12.24 -0.46
N ALA A 386 -18.12 -11.82 -1.59
CA ALA A 386 -17.69 -10.43 -1.80
C ALA A 386 -18.84 -9.43 -1.69
N ALA A 387 -20.03 -9.76 -2.21
CA ALA A 387 -21.20 -8.91 -2.08
C ALA A 387 -21.67 -8.75 -0.63
N VAL A 388 -21.53 -9.77 0.22
CA VAL A 388 -21.79 -9.67 1.67
C VAL A 388 -20.80 -8.71 2.32
N LEU A 389 -19.49 -8.94 2.14
CA LEU A 389 -18.45 -8.08 2.72
C LEU A 389 -18.60 -6.61 2.27
N ARG A 390 -18.83 -6.37 0.97
CA ARG A 390 -19.05 -5.03 0.39
C ARG A 390 -20.32 -4.37 0.96
N ALA A 391 -21.40 -5.12 1.15
CA ALA A 391 -22.65 -4.59 1.70
C ALA A 391 -22.47 -4.14 3.16
N GLU A 392 -21.70 -4.90 3.95
CA GLU A 392 -21.39 -4.51 5.32
C GLU A 392 -20.40 -3.33 5.36
N LEU A 393 -19.34 -3.32 4.55
CA LEU A 393 -18.40 -2.17 4.43
C LEU A 393 -19.08 -0.87 3.97
N ALA A 394 -20.22 -0.96 3.27
CA ALA A 394 -21.00 0.18 2.79
C ALA A 394 -22.02 0.74 3.81
N ARG A 395 -22.09 0.21 5.05
CA ARG A 395 -23.01 0.70 6.08
C ARG A 395 -22.67 2.15 6.48
N ALA A 396 -23.70 2.99 6.60
CA ALA A 396 -23.52 4.38 7.04
C ALA A 396 -23.34 4.50 8.56
N ASP A 397 -23.93 3.57 9.32
CA ASP A 397 -23.81 3.46 10.77
C ASP A 397 -23.02 2.21 11.12
N PRO A 398 -21.85 2.31 11.80
CA PRO A 398 -21.09 1.14 12.22
C PRO A 398 -21.83 0.24 13.22
N ALA A 399 -22.82 0.74 13.97
CA ALA A 399 -23.65 -0.08 14.85
C ALA A 399 -24.65 -0.98 14.09
N ALA A 400 -24.82 -0.76 12.79
CA ALA A 400 -25.68 -1.56 11.91
C ALA A 400 -24.92 -2.60 11.06
N VAL A 401 -23.61 -2.79 11.32
CA VAL A 401 -22.75 -3.76 10.63
C VAL A 401 -22.96 -5.15 11.21
N ASP A 402 -23.29 -6.14 10.36
CA ASP A 402 -23.26 -7.54 10.75
C ASP A 402 -21.81 -8.05 10.74
N VAL A 403 -21.11 -7.85 11.86
CA VAL A 403 -19.71 -8.23 12.03
C VAL A 403 -19.51 -9.74 11.89
N ALA A 404 -20.48 -10.57 12.30
CA ALA A 404 -20.37 -12.02 12.17
C ALA A 404 -20.44 -12.45 10.70
N ALA A 405 -21.36 -11.88 9.92
CA ALA A 405 -21.44 -12.11 8.48
C ALA A 405 -20.19 -11.59 7.73
N ALA A 406 -19.69 -10.40 8.09
CA ALA A 406 -18.49 -9.82 7.47
C ALA A 406 -17.23 -10.68 7.71
N ARG A 407 -17.03 -11.20 8.93
CA ARG A 407 -15.94 -12.14 9.22
C ARG A 407 -16.11 -13.48 8.51
N SER A 408 -17.31 -14.06 8.55
CA SER A 408 -17.56 -15.33 7.85
C SER A 408 -17.34 -15.22 6.34
N ALA A 409 -17.59 -14.04 5.74
CA ALA A 409 -17.25 -13.77 4.36
C ALA A 409 -15.72 -13.66 4.16
N LEU A 410 -15.01 -12.90 5.01
CA LEU A 410 -13.54 -12.79 4.95
C LEU A 410 -12.84 -14.14 5.10
N ASP A 411 -13.17 -14.91 6.13
CA ASP A 411 -12.55 -16.21 6.43
C ASP A 411 -12.82 -17.25 5.31
N ALA A 412 -13.92 -17.12 4.57
CA ALA A 412 -14.23 -17.95 3.40
C ALA A 412 -13.53 -17.49 2.10
N LEU A 413 -13.34 -16.18 1.92
CA LEU A 413 -12.69 -15.58 0.75
C LEU A 413 -11.16 -15.67 0.81
N PHE A 414 -10.60 -15.53 2.01
CA PHE A 414 -9.17 -15.47 2.29
C PHE A 414 -8.80 -16.54 3.32
N PRO A 415 -8.91 -17.84 2.96
CA PRO A 415 -8.29 -18.90 3.75
C PRO A 415 -6.77 -18.72 3.75
N CYS A 416 -6.08 -19.49 4.61
CA CYS A 416 -4.62 -19.45 4.65
C CYS A 416 -3.98 -19.84 3.29
N PRO A 417 -2.83 -19.26 2.90
CA PRO A 417 -2.43 -19.10 1.49
C PRO A 417 -1.43 -20.11 0.90
#